data_AF-A0A7D5SSK3-F1
#
_entry.id   AF-A0A7D5SSK3-F1
#
_cell.length_a   1.000
_cell.length_b   1.000
_cell.length_c   1.000
_cell.angle_alpha   90.00
_cell.angle_beta   90.00
_cell.angle_gamma   90.00
#
_symmetry.space_group_name_H-M   'P 1'
#
loop_
_entity.id
_entity.type
_entity.pdbx_description
1 polymer ?
#
loop_
_entity_poly.entity_id
_entity_poly.type
_entity_poly.pdbx_seq_one_letter_code
_entity_poly.pdbx_strand_id
1 'polypeptide(L)'
;MTGTTDSAAAGGSTPEAIMGATYRALCEHGYADLTMQDIADESDKSKASLHYHFDTKEELLLAFLDHLYDAFTDDVGTTDGDDAVERLVRFVDELLCPAERTDEPRAESSPDGPSDDGTDDDGTGGDDPNDGAGTDEFEEFQTALLEIKAQGPYVEAYREQLERVDAFVRGRVRSIVADGIEEGTIRADVDPDDTAAFVATLVDGVNTRRVALGETDGSVRNTFLAYVRENLVAPGADVAVDLDPGSDADRDTDGDATGAADGRAAAGGDD
;
A
#
# COMPACT_ATOMS: atom_id res chain seq x y z
N MET A 1 1.67 0.24 21.26
CA MET A 1 0.70 -0.38 22.19
C MET A 1 -0.29 -1.15 21.33
N THR A 2 -0.22 -2.48 21.44
CA THR A 2 -0.84 -3.51 20.61
C THR A 2 -2.36 -3.42 20.59
N GLY A 3 -2.94 -3.32 19.39
CA GLY A 3 -4.38 -3.44 19.13
C GLY A 3 -4.74 -4.83 18.64
N THR A 4 -4.86 -5.76 19.59
CA THR A 4 -5.69 -6.97 19.59
C THR A 4 -6.37 -7.37 18.27
N THR A 5 -5.85 -8.42 17.64
CA THR A 5 -6.69 -9.40 16.95
C THR A 5 -7.37 -10.30 17.99
N ASP A 6 -8.68 -10.16 18.13
CA ASP A 6 -9.55 -11.21 18.68
C ASP A 6 -10.61 -11.56 17.62
N SER A 7 -10.38 -12.72 17.00
CA SER A 7 -11.34 -13.78 16.73
C SER A 7 -12.79 -13.42 16.33
N ALA A 8 -13.11 -13.81 15.10
CA ALA A 8 -14.34 -14.48 14.66
C ALA A 8 -15.67 -14.21 15.41
N ALA A 9 -16.64 -13.74 14.62
CA ALA A 9 -18.10 -13.73 14.83
C ALA A 9 -18.71 -12.55 15.60
N ALA A 10 -18.80 -11.39 14.94
CA ALA A 10 -19.97 -10.50 15.00
C ALA A 10 -19.85 -9.36 13.95
N GLY A 11 -20.46 -9.56 12.78
CA GLY A 11 -20.85 -8.49 11.84
C GLY A 11 -19.83 -7.38 11.60
N GLY A 12 -18.78 -7.66 10.83
CA GLY A 12 -18.04 -6.61 10.12
C GLY A 12 -19.07 -5.73 9.39
N SER A 13 -18.89 -4.42 9.46
CA SER A 13 -19.91 -3.49 8.97
C SER A 13 -20.32 -3.91 7.55
N THR A 14 -21.63 -3.99 7.28
CA THR A 14 -22.14 -4.42 5.96
C THR A 14 -21.42 -3.73 4.77
N PRO A 15 -20.95 -2.48 4.87
CA PRO A 15 -20.09 -1.86 3.85
C PRO A 15 -18.75 -2.56 3.59
N GLU A 16 -17.99 -2.92 4.62
CA GLU A 16 -16.63 -3.47 4.50
C GLU A 16 -16.63 -4.85 3.82
N ALA A 17 -17.60 -5.69 4.15
CA ALA A 17 -17.81 -6.97 3.48
C ALA A 17 -18.18 -6.81 1.99
N ILE A 18 -18.95 -5.77 1.65
CA ILE A 18 -19.28 -5.44 0.26
C ILE A 18 -18.04 -4.94 -0.48
N MET A 19 -17.19 -4.11 0.15
CA MET A 19 -15.95 -3.63 -0.48
C MET A 19 -14.98 -4.78 -0.78
N GLY A 20 -14.80 -5.72 0.16
CA GLY A 20 -13.99 -6.91 -0.08
C GLY A 20 -14.53 -7.82 -1.19
N ALA A 21 -15.85 -8.00 -1.27
CA ALA A 21 -16.48 -8.73 -2.38
C ALA A 21 -16.32 -8.01 -3.73
N THR A 22 -16.42 -6.68 -3.72
CA THR A 22 -16.21 -5.84 -4.91
C THR A 22 -14.79 -5.96 -5.42
N TYR A 23 -13.79 -5.96 -4.52
CA TYR A 23 -12.39 -6.15 -4.87
C TYR A 23 -12.16 -7.49 -5.57
N ARG A 24 -12.63 -8.61 -4.98
CA ARG A 24 -12.47 -9.95 -5.59
C ARG A 24 -13.18 -10.07 -6.94
N ALA A 25 -14.43 -9.60 -7.02
CA ALA A 25 -15.19 -9.63 -8.26
C ALA A 25 -14.53 -8.78 -9.36
N LEU A 26 -13.87 -7.67 -9.00
CA LEU A 26 -13.10 -6.84 -9.95
C LEU A 26 -11.83 -7.56 -10.44
N CYS A 27 -11.12 -8.27 -9.56
CA CYS A 27 -9.94 -9.03 -9.96
C CYS A 27 -10.34 -10.17 -10.93
N GLU A 28 -11.40 -10.91 -10.60
CA GLU A 28 -11.85 -12.05 -11.42
C GLU A 28 -12.45 -11.63 -12.77
N HIS A 29 -13.21 -10.53 -12.82
CA HIS A 29 -14.02 -10.18 -14.00
C HIS A 29 -13.56 -8.93 -14.75
N GLY A 30 -12.63 -8.15 -14.19
CA GLY A 30 -12.29 -6.82 -14.70
C GLY A 30 -13.45 -5.83 -14.60
N TYR A 31 -13.26 -4.59 -15.02
CA TYR A 31 -14.31 -3.55 -14.94
C TYR A 31 -15.41 -3.76 -15.98
N ALA A 32 -15.04 -4.15 -17.21
CA ALA A 32 -15.95 -4.19 -18.34
C ALA A 32 -17.08 -5.22 -18.15
N ASP A 33 -16.72 -6.42 -17.71
CA ASP A 33 -17.66 -7.54 -17.55
C ASP A 33 -18.28 -7.63 -16.15
N LEU A 34 -17.78 -6.86 -15.18
CA LEU A 34 -18.36 -6.82 -13.82
C LEU A 34 -19.85 -6.47 -13.83
N THR A 35 -20.63 -7.25 -13.10
CA THR A 35 -22.03 -7.01 -12.84
C THR A 35 -22.36 -6.98 -11.35
N MET A 36 -23.51 -6.39 -11.01
CA MET A 36 -24.07 -6.45 -9.65
C MET A 36 -24.38 -7.88 -9.18
N GLN A 37 -24.46 -8.85 -10.10
CA GLN A 37 -24.67 -10.26 -9.72
C GLN A 37 -23.35 -10.87 -9.26
N ASP A 38 -22.26 -10.62 -9.96
CA ASP A 38 -20.94 -11.17 -9.62
C ASP A 38 -20.48 -10.69 -8.23
N ILE A 39 -20.69 -9.40 -7.93
CA ILE A 39 -20.42 -8.84 -6.60
C ILE A 39 -21.31 -9.49 -5.52
N ALA A 40 -22.56 -9.81 -5.87
CA ALA A 40 -23.45 -10.47 -4.93
C ALA A 40 -22.99 -11.91 -4.66
N ASP A 41 -22.54 -12.63 -5.69
CA ASP A 41 -22.05 -14.00 -5.58
C ASP A 41 -20.75 -14.09 -4.75
N GLU A 42 -19.93 -13.03 -4.78
CA GLU A 42 -18.74 -12.86 -3.92
C GLU A 42 -19.04 -12.38 -2.49
N SER A 43 -20.31 -12.18 -2.15
CA SER A 43 -20.75 -11.63 -0.86
C SER A 43 -21.80 -12.50 -0.17
N ASP A 44 -21.96 -12.33 1.14
CA ASP A 44 -23.10 -12.93 1.86
C ASP A 44 -24.45 -12.22 1.58
N LYS A 45 -24.50 -11.30 0.61
CA LYS A 45 -25.66 -10.44 0.33
C LYS A 45 -26.30 -10.83 -1.00
N SER A 46 -27.63 -10.72 -1.04
CA SER A 46 -28.35 -10.87 -2.31
C SER A 46 -28.15 -9.65 -3.20
N LYS A 47 -28.24 -9.83 -4.52
CA LYS A 47 -28.28 -8.72 -5.48
C LYS A 47 -29.34 -7.66 -5.15
N ALA A 48 -30.51 -8.08 -4.64
CA ALA A 48 -31.55 -7.15 -4.20
C ALA A 48 -31.12 -6.32 -2.98
N SER A 49 -30.30 -6.89 -2.09
CA SER A 49 -29.70 -6.18 -0.95
C SER A 49 -28.62 -5.20 -1.39
N LEU A 50 -27.82 -5.52 -2.42
CA LEU A 50 -26.89 -4.56 -3.01
C LEU A 50 -27.64 -3.38 -3.64
N HIS A 51 -28.71 -3.64 -4.39
CA HIS A 51 -29.56 -2.60 -4.96
C HIS A 51 -30.29 -1.73 -3.93
N TYR A 52 -30.40 -2.17 -2.68
CA TYR A 52 -30.92 -1.31 -1.61
C TYR A 52 -29.93 -0.22 -1.19
N HIS A 53 -28.62 -0.47 -1.37
CA HIS A 53 -27.55 0.44 -1.00
C HIS A 53 -26.97 1.20 -2.19
N PHE A 54 -26.98 0.61 -3.38
CA PHE A 54 -26.39 1.15 -4.60
C PHE A 54 -27.31 0.86 -5.78
N ASP A 55 -27.84 1.90 -6.42
CA ASP A 55 -28.77 1.75 -7.53
C ASP A 55 -28.07 1.17 -8.77
N THR A 56 -26.79 1.50 -8.98
CA THR A 56 -26.00 1.06 -10.13
C THR A 56 -24.62 0.52 -9.77
N LYS A 57 -23.99 -0.17 -10.74
CA LYS A 57 -22.59 -0.61 -10.63
C LYS A 57 -21.66 0.58 -10.41
N GLU A 58 -21.90 1.68 -11.10
CA GLU A 58 -21.07 2.88 -11.03
C GLU A 58 -21.13 3.51 -9.64
N GLU A 59 -22.31 3.57 -9.01
CA GLU A 59 -22.45 4.09 -7.65
C GLU A 59 -21.70 3.21 -6.63
N LEU A 60 -21.81 1.89 -6.76
CA LEU A 60 -21.06 0.96 -5.93
C LEU A 60 -19.55 1.12 -6.14
N LEU A 61 -19.11 1.20 -7.39
CA LEU A 61 -17.69 1.40 -7.72
C LEU A 61 -17.17 2.75 -7.24
N LEU A 62 -17.97 3.82 -7.23
CA LEU A 62 -17.55 5.10 -6.64
C LEU A 62 -17.35 4.97 -5.13
N ALA A 63 -18.27 4.31 -4.43
CA ALA A 63 -18.12 4.05 -3.00
C ALA A 63 -16.90 3.16 -2.71
N PHE A 64 -16.62 2.19 -3.59
CA PHE A 64 -15.43 1.37 -3.52
C PHE A 64 -14.14 2.16 -3.77
N LEU A 65 -14.11 3.05 -4.77
CA LEU A 65 -12.96 3.94 -5.02
C LEU A 65 -12.74 4.93 -3.86
N ASP A 66 -13.80 5.43 -3.24
CA ASP A 66 -13.70 6.24 -2.01
C ASP A 66 -13.10 5.43 -0.86
N HIS A 67 -13.52 4.19 -0.68
CA HIS A 67 -12.94 3.30 0.33
C HIS A 67 -11.45 3.02 0.08
N LEU A 68 -11.07 2.79 -1.19
CA LEU A 68 -9.68 2.61 -1.58
C LEU A 68 -8.87 3.89 -1.38
N TYR A 69 -9.45 5.06 -1.66
CA TYR A 69 -8.81 6.34 -1.41
C TYR A 69 -8.50 6.51 0.07
N ASP A 70 -9.48 6.27 0.95
CA ASP A 70 -9.29 6.42 2.40
C ASP A 70 -8.18 5.48 2.89
N ALA A 71 -8.23 4.20 2.50
CA ALA A 71 -7.19 3.22 2.84
C ALA A 71 -5.81 3.62 2.30
N PHE A 72 -5.73 4.09 1.06
CA PHE A 72 -4.49 4.57 0.46
C PHE A 72 -3.93 5.76 1.24
N THR A 73 -4.75 6.76 1.56
CA THR A 73 -4.26 7.93 2.30
C THR A 73 -3.88 7.64 3.74
N ASP A 74 -4.49 6.64 4.36
CA ASP A 74 -4.11 6.18 5.70
C ASP A 74 -2.77 5.45 5.68
N ASP A 75 -2.53 4.59 4.68
CA ASP A 75 -1.28 3.82 4.55
C ASP A 75 -0.09 4.71 4.16
N VAL A 76 -0.25 5.58 3.16
CA VAL A 76 0.88 6.39 2.63
C VAL A 76 0.92 7.85 3.15
N GLY A 77 -0.02 8.22 4.04
CA GLY A 77 -0.13 9.57 4.58
C GLY A 77 0.94 9.94 5.60
N THR A 78 1.47 8.94 6.31
CA THR A 78 2.46 9.09 7.39
C THR A 78 3.74 8.35 7.07
N THR A 79 4.35 8.60 5.90
CA THR A 79 5.68 8.07 5.63
C THR A 79 6.69 8.68 6.61
N ASP A 80 7.20 7.83 7.52
CA ASP A 80 8.26 8.15 8.48
C ASP A 80 9.63 8.23 7.79
N GLY A 81 10.59 8.87 8.46
CA GLY A 81 11.98 8.98 8.01
C GLY A 81 12.74 10.01 8.82
N ASP A 82 14.05 9.82 8.95
CA ASP A 82 14.93 10.69 9.72
C ASP A 82 15.11 12.06 9.05
N ASP A 83 14.98 12.10 7.72
CA ASP A 83 15.05 13.31 6.92
C ASP A 83 14.07 13.32 5.73
N ALA A 84 13.89 14.49 5.09
CA ALA A 84 12.99 14.65 3.94
C ALA A 84 13.32 13.75 2.74
N VAL A 85 14.60 13.41 2.50
CA VAL A 85 14.97 12.57 1.37
C VAL A 85 14.60 11.12 1.65
N GLU A 86 14.83 10.62 2.87
CA GLU A 86 14.38 9.29 3.28
C GLU A 86 12.84 9.19 3.16
N ARG A 87 12.11 10.19 3.69
CA ARG A 87 10.65 10.27 3.56
C ARG A 87 10.19 10.25 2.10
N LEU A 88 10.87 10.97 1.21
CA LEU A 88 10.52 11.01 -0.21
C LEU A 88 10.77 9.66 -0.90
N VAL A 89 11.92 9.02 -0.63
CA VAL A 89 12.25 7.73 -1.23
C VAL A 89 11.27 6.66 -0.78
N ARG A 90 10.98 6.58 0.52
CA ARG A 90 10.00 5.62 1.06
C ARG A 90 8.62 5.83 0.49
N PHE A 91 8.17 7.09 0.40
CA PHE A 91 6.87 7.40 -0.18
C PHE A 91 6.77 6.95 -1.64
N VAL A 92 7.81 7.18 -2.45
CA VAL A 92 7.81 6.73 -3.85
C VAL A 92 7.92 5.20 -3.94
N ASP A 93 8.69 4.55 -3.07
CA ASP A 93 8.77 3.09 -3.02
C ASP A 93 7.40 2.47 -2.69
N GLU A 94 6.68 3.02 -1.71
CA GLU A 94 5.29 2.63 -1.36
C GLU A 94 4.32 2.83 -2.54
N LEU A 95 4.51 3.86 -3.38
CA LEU A 95 3.69 4.10 -4.57
C LEU A 95 4.02 3.17 -5.74
N LEU A 96 5.28 2.78 -5.90
CA LEU A 96 5.75 1.91 -6.99
C LEU A 96 5.54 0.42 -6.68
N CYS A 97 5.64 0.08 -5.40
CA CYS A 97 5.35 -1.21 -4.81
C CYS A 97 4.43 -0.96 -3.60
N PRO A 98 3.11 -0.86 -3.80
CA PRO A 98 2.19 -1.03 -2.68
C PRO A 98 2.51 -2.43 -2.17
N ALA A 99 3.15 -2.52 -1.00
CA ALA A 99 3.63 -3.78 -0.49
C ALA A 99 2.49 -4.80 -0.62
N GLU A 100 2.77 -5.94 -1.23
CA GLU A 100 2.00 -7.13 -0.95
C GLU A 100 1.89 -7.15 0.56
N ARG A 101 0.66 -6.99 1.07
CA ARG A 101 0.41 -7.09 2.51
C ARG A 101 1.07 -8.38 2.90
N THR A 102 2.11 -8.23 3.72
CA THR A 102 3.01 -9.31 4.13
C THR A 102 2.18 -10.54 4.37
N ASP A 103 2.29 -11.52 3.48
CA ASP A 103 2.01 -12.89 3.84
C ASP A 103 2.87 -13.11 5.09
N GLU A 104 2.21 -13.25 6.25
CA GLU A 104 2.90 -13.68 7.44
C GLU A 104 3.74 -14.90 7.04
N PRO A 105 5.04 -14.95 7.37
CA PRO A 105 5.83 -16.14 7.11
C PRO A 105 5.10 -17.28 7.80
N ARG A 106 4.54 -18.20 7.00
CA ARG A 106 3.85 -19.40 7.48
C ARG A 106 4.72 -19.98 8.57
N ALA A 107 4.19 -19.98 9.79
CA ALA A 107 4.90 -20.49 10.96
C ALA A 107 5.60 -21.79 10.58
N GLU A 108 6.93 -21.76 10.62
CA GLU A 108 7.75 -22.92 10.37
C GLU A 108 7.20 -24.06 11.23
N SER A 109 6.72 -25.10 10.55
CA SER A 109 6.33 -26.33 11.21
C SER A 109 7.61 -26.84 11.87
N SER A 110 7.69 -26.71 13.19
CA SER A 110 8.86 -27.13 13.96
C SER A 110 9.24 -28.58 13.62
N PRO A 111 10.52 -28.90 13.37
CA PRO A 111 10.95 -30.27 13.13
C PRO A 111 11.40 -30.91 14.45
N ASP A 112 10.67 -31.93 14.92
CA ASP A 112 11.15 -32.94 15.88
C ASP A 112 10.03 -34.00 16.05
N GLY A 113 10.10 -35.27 15.65
CA GLY A 113 11.08 -36.23 15.10
C GLY A 113 10.38 -37.62 15.11
N PRO A 114 11.05 -38.79 15.12
CA PRO A 114 12.26 -39.22 14.42
C PRO A 114 11.98 -40.23 13.28
N SER A 115 13.03 -40.47 12.50
CA SER A 115 13.19 -41.40 11.36
C SER A 115 12.42 -42.74 11.42
N ASP A 116 11.80 -43.12 10.30
CA ASP A 116 11.83 -44.51 9.83
C ASP A 116 11.72 -44.63 8.30
N ASP A 117 12.52 -45.56 7.80
CA ASP A 117 12.51 -46.30 6.53
C ASP A 117 12.66 -45.58 5.18
N GLY A 118 13.61 -46.10 4.40
CA GLY A 118 14.00 -45.58 3.11
C GLY A 118 13.16 -46.14 1.96
N THR A 119 13.03 -45.35 0.89
CA THR A 119 13.04 -45.87 -0.47
C THR A 119 13.39 -44.74 -1.45
N ASP A 120 14.02 -45.15 -2.54
CA ASP A 120 14.69 -44.36 -3.56
C ASP A 120 13.76 -43.48 -4.43
N ASP A 121 14.39 -42.53 -5.15
CA ASP A 121 14.11 -42.17 -6.56
C ASP A 121 12.81 -41.42 -6.89
N ASP A 122 12.88 -40.14 -7.26
CA ASP A 122 13.10 -39.65 -8.64
C ASP A 122 12.90 -38.12 -8.66
N GLY A 123 13.58 -37.44 -9.57
CA GLY A 123 13.55 -35.99 -9.70
C GLY A 123 12.21 -35.47 -10.21
N THR A 124 11.69 -34.44 -9.54
CA THR A 124 10.94 -33.36 -10.19
C THR A 124 10.94 -32.17 -9.24
N GLY A 125 11.68 -31.11 -9.61
CA GLY A 125 11.45 -29.79 -9.04
C GLY A 125 10.07 -29.35 -9.48
N GLY A 126 9.10 -29.45 -8.58
CA GLY A 126 7.80 -28.82 -8.75
C GLY A 126 7.97 -27.35 -8.40
N ASP A 127 7.73 -26.49 -9.39
CA ASP A 127 7.33 -25.12 -9.14
C ASP A 127 6.15 -25.17 -8.14
N ASP A 128 6.29 -24.49 -7.00
CA ASP A 128 5.22 -24.38 -6.02
C ASP A 128 4.11 -23.51 -6.66
N PRO A 129 2.92 -24.06 -6.95
CA PRO A 129 1.87 -23.33 -7.65
C PRO A 129 1.21 -22.23 -6.81
N ASN A 130 1.69 -21.99 -5.57
CA ASN A 130 1.09 -21.05 -4.64
C ASN A 130 2.00 -19.86 -4.26
N ASP A 131 3.16 -19.70 -4.90
CA ASP A 131 4.08 -18.57 -4.65
C ASP A 131 3.77 -17.33 -5.52
N GLY A 132 2.80 -17.44 -6.45
CA GLY A 132 2.40 -16.36 -7.38
C GLY A 132 0.99 -15.78 -7.16
N ALA A 133 0.22 -16.29 -6.18
CA ALA A 133 -1.18 -15.88 -6.01
C ALA A 133 -1.35 -14.42 -5.59
N GLY A 134 -0.43 -13.88 -4.75
CA GLY A 134 -0.45 -12.47 -4.34
C GLY A 134 -0.10 -11.51 -5.49
N THR A 135 0.90 -11.90 -6.30
CA THR A 135 1.33 -11.12 -7.46
C THR A 135 0.27 -11.10 -8.56
N ASP A 136 -0.41 -12.22 -8.79
CA ASP A 136 -1.45 -12.35 -9.82
C ASP A 136 -2.68 -11.49 -9.47
N GLU A 137 -3.15 -11.53 -8.22
CA GLU A 137 -4.30 -10.73 -7.76
C GLU A 137 -4.00 -9.22 -7.82
N PHE A 138 -2.76 -8.82 -7.49
CA PHE A 138 -2.34 -7.43 -7.64
C PHE A 138 -2.35 -6.97 -9.11
N GLU A 139 -1.87 -7.78 -10.03
CA GLU A 139 -1.88 -7.46 -11.48
C GLU A 139 -3.31 -7.38 -12.03
N GLU A 140 -4.19 -8.30 -11.64
CA GLU A 140 -5.62 -8.29 -12.00
C GLU A 140 -6.30 -7.01 -11.50
N PHE A 141 -6.05 -6.63 -10.25
CA PHE A 141 -6.59 -5.40 -9.69
C PHE A 141 -6.06 -4.14 -10.41
N GLN A 142 -4.75 -4.08 -10.71
CA GLN A 142 -4.17 -2.96 -11.48
C GLN A 142 -4.76 -2.87 -12.88
N THR A 143 -5.08 -4.02 -13.50
CA THR A 143 -5.76 -4.09 -14.78
C THR A 143 -7.15 -3.47 -14.70
N ALA A 144 -7.96 -3.87 -13.71
CA ALA A 144 -9.28 -3.30 -13.48
C ALA A 144 -9.23 -1.79 -13.20
N LEU A 145 -8.25 -1.32 -12.42
CA LEU A 145 -8.03 0.12 -12.19
C LEU A 145 -7.68 0.87 -13.49
N LEU A 146 -6.88 0.29 -14.38
CA LEU A 146 -6.57 0.91 -15.67
C LEU A 146 -7.82 1.03 -16.56
N GLU A 147 -8.69 0.01 -16.56
CA GLU A 147 -9.96 0.06 -17.28
C GLU A 147 -10.90 1.16 -16.74
N ILE A 148 -10.97 1.31 -15.41
CA ILE A 148 -11.70 2.40 -14.74
C ILE A 148 -11.10 3.76 -15.12
N LYS A 149 -9.76 3.90 -15.08
CA LYS A 149 -9.06 5.12 -15.52
C LYS A 149 -9.42 5.50 -16.95
N ALA A 150 -9.52 4.51 -17.85
CA ALA A 150 -9.91 4.71 -19.24
C ALA A 150 -11.35 5.25 -19.40
N GLN A 151 -12.20 5.11 -18.38
CA GLN A 151 -13.55 5.71 -18.36
C GLN A 151 -13.56 7.18 -17.92
N GLY A 152 -12.48 7.70 -17.33
CA GLY A 152 -12.40 9.09 -16.84
C GLY A 152 -12.81 10.17 -17.86
N PRO A 153 -12.53 10.05 -19.18
CA PRO A 153 -13.04 10.99 -20.19
C PRO A 153 -14.57 10.99 -20.36
N TYR A 154 -15.24 9.91 -19.98
CA TYR A 154 -16.66 9.68 -20.21
C TYR A 154 -17.51 9.76 -18.93
N VAL A 155 -16.92 9.47 -17.78
CA VAL A 155 -17.59 9.46 -16.46
C VAL A 155 -16.92 10.49 -15.55
N GLU A 156 -17.62 11.60 -15.31
CA GLU A 156 -17.12 12.73 -14.52
C GLU A 156 -16.77 12.32 -13.08
N ALA A 157 -17.62 11.52 -12.43
CA ALA A 157 -17.37 11.07 -11.07
C ALA A 157 -16.10 10.22 -10.92
N TYR A 158 -15.74 9.41 -11.92
CA TYR A 158 -14.45 8.71 -11.92
C TYR A 158 -13.28 9.67 -12.11
N ARG A 159 -13.44 10.69 -12.96
CA ARG A 159 -12.41 11.72 -13.13
C ARG A 159 -12.15 12.46 -11.81
N GLU A 160 -13.20 12.85 -11.09
CA GLU A 160 -13.07 13.54 -9.80
C GLU A 160 -12.30 12.69 -8.79
N GLN A 161 -12.55 11.37 -8.73
CA GLN A 161 -11.80 10.47 -7.85
C GLN A 161 -10.32 10.34 -8.26
N LEU A 162 -10.03 10.24 -9.56
CA LEU A 162 -8.66 10.19 -10.05
C LEU A 162 -7.90 11.50 -9.78
N GLU A 163 -8.57 12.64 -9.92
CA GLU A 163 -8.03 13.96 -9.56
C GLU A 163 -7.75 14.07 -8.07
N ARG A 164 -8.59 13.48 -7.21
CA ARG A 164 -8.39 13.44 -5.76
C ARG A 164 -7.11 12.68 -5.39
N VAL A 165 -6.87 11.52 -6.00
CA VAL A 165 -5.65 10.72 -5.80
C VAL A 165 -4.41 11.48 -6.27
N ASP A 166 -4.43 12.05 -7.48
CA ASP A 166 -3.30 12.84 -8.02
C ASP A 166 -2.99 14.05 -7.12
N ALA A 167 -4.01 14.78 -6.67
CA ALA A 167 -3.86 15.92 -5.78
C ALA A 167 -3.22 15.53 -4.43
N PHE A 168 -3.60 14.39 -3.86
CA PHE A 168 -3.00 13.88 -2.63
C PHE A 168 -1.51 13.57 -2.82
N VAL A 169 -1.16 12.80 -3.86
CA VAL A 169 0.24 12.42 -4.15
C VAL A 169 1.10 13.66 -4.37
N ARG A 170 0.63 14.60 -5.20
CA ARG A 170 1.35 15.86 -5.44
C ARG A 170 1.50 16.68 -4.18
N GLY A 171 0.44 16.79 -3.38
CA GLY A 171 0.46 17.51 -2.11
C GLY A 171 1.49 16.95 -1.14
N ARG A 172 1.57 15.61 -1.03
CA ARG A 172 2.53 14.93 -0.15
C ARG A 172 3.97 15.15 -0.60
N VAL A 173 4.28 14.92 -1.88
CA VAL A 173 5.63 15.15 -2.44
C VAL A 173 6.06 16.61 -2.27
N ARG A 174 5.16 17.55 -2.60
CA ARG A 174 5.43 18.98 -2.43
C ARG A 174 5.78 19.32 -0.98
N SER A 175 5.02 18.80 -0.02
CA SER A 175 5.29 19.02 1.41
C SER A 175 6.66 18.48 1.81
N ILE A 176 6.97 17.24 1.45
CA ILE A 176 8.26 16.62 1.79
C ILE A 176 9.43 17.42 1.19
N VAL A 177 9.30 17.84 -0.07
CA VAL A 177 10.36 18.61 -0.74
C VAL A 177 10.53 20.00 -0.10
N ALA A 178 9.43 20.66 0.27
CA ALA A 178 9.48 21.94 0.97
C ALA A 178 10.16 21.81 2.35
N ASP A 179 9.80 20.80 3.14
CA ASP A 179 10.43 20.50 4.43
C ASP A 179 11.95 20.29 4.24
N GLY A 180 12.34 19.50 3.24
CA GLY A 180 13.77 19.24 2.98
C GLY A 180 14.57 20.47 2.56
N ILE A 181 13.94 21.43 1.89
CA ILE A 181 14.57 22.72 1.58
C ILE A 181 14.80 23.53 2.86
N GLU A 182 13.83 23.52 3.79
CA GLU A 182 13.94 24.20 5.08
C GLU A 182 14.98 23.52 6.00
N GLU A 183 15.04 22.18 5.99
CA GLU A 183 16.03 21.36 6.69
C GLU A 183 17.45 21.51 6.11
N GLY A 184 17.56 21.93 4.85
CA GLY A 184 18.83 22.00 4.10
C GLY A 184 19.32 20.64 3.59
N THR A 185 18.47 19.61 3.60
CA THR A 185 18.73 18.27 3.04
C THR A 185 18.47 18.23 1.53
N ILE A 186 17.54 19.05 1.06
CA ILE A 186 17.23 19.29 -0.36
C ILE A 186 17.77 20.67 -0.80
N ARG A 187 18.22 20.76 -2.05
CA ARG A 187 18.74 22.01 -2.62
C ARG A 187 17.68 23.11 -2.64
N ALA A 188 18.08 24.31 -2.27
CA ALA A 188 17.19 25.47 -2.19
C ALA A 188 16.70 26.02 -3.54
N ASP A 189 17.27 25.58 -4.67
CA ASP A 189 16.84 25.96 -6.03
C ASP A 189 15.84 24.98 -6.65
N VAL A 190 15.49 23.90 -5.96
CA VAL A 190 14.45 22.95 -6.37
C VAL A 190 13.07 23.59 -6.21
N ASP A 191 12.23 23.45 -7.23
CA ASP A 191 10.80 23.79 -7.15
C ASP A 191 10.01 22.55 -6.64
N PRO A 192 9.32 22.64 -5.49
CA PRO A 192 8.51 21.54 -4.96
C PRO A 192 7.35 21.12 -5.87
N ASP A 193 6.73 22.07 -6.57
CA ASP A 193 5.58 21.80 -7.45
C ASP A 193 6.03 21.05 -8.73
N ASP A 194 7.20 21.40 -9.29
CA ASP A 194 7.78 20.68 -10.43
C ASP A 194 8.21 19.26 -10.04
N THR A 195 8.81 19.09 -8.86
CA THR A 195 9.21 17.76 -8.36
C THR A 195 7.97 16.88 -8.11
N ALA A 196 6.93 17.44 -7.51
CA ALA A 196 5.65 16.75 -7.31
C ALA A 196 5.01 16.31 -8.63
N ALA A 197 4.99 17.18 -9.63
CA ALA A 197 4.47 16.85 -10.96
C ALA A 197 5.29 15.74 -11.64
N PHE A 198 6.62 15.79 -11.54
CA PHE A 198 7.51 14.76 -12.06
C PHE A 198 7.25 13.40 -11.41
N VAL A 199 7.22 13.34 -10.07
CA VAL A 199 7.00 12.10 -9.32
C VAL A 199 5.63 11.50 -9.62
N ALA A 200 4.55 12.29 -9.58
CA ALA A 200 3.21 11.81 -9.90
C ALA A 200 3.14 11.22 -11.33
N THR A 201 3.77 11.89 -12.30
CA THR A 201 3.84 11.42 -13.69
C THR A 201 4.64 10.13 -13.82
N LEU A 202 5.76 10.01 -13.08
CA LEU A 202 6.58 8.81 -13.06
C LEU A 202 5.79 7.61 -12.54
N VAL A 203 5.14 7.75 -11.38
CA VAL A 203 4.35 6.69 -10.73
C VAL A 203 3.19 6.23 -11.64
N ASP A 204 2.41 7.16 -12.18
CA ASP A 204 1.30 6.81 -13.09
C ASP A 204 1.82 6.12 -14.36
N GLY A 205 2.95 6.58 -14.89
CA GLY A 205 3.63 5.98 -16.03
C GLY A 205 4.11 4.55 -15.77
N VAL A 206 4.66 4.27 -14.58
CA VAL A 206 5.08 2.92 -14.17
C VAL A 206 3.86 2.00 -14.09
N ASN A 207 2.82 2.41 -13.37
CA ASN A 207 1.62 1.58 -13.17
C ASN A 207 0.92 1.28 -14.51
N THR A 208 0.80 2.28 -15.38
CA THR A 208 0.23 2.09 -16.72
C THR A 208 1.07 1.12 -17.56
N ARG A 209 2.40 1.24 -17.53
CA ARG A 209 3.31 0.38 -18.30
C ARG A 209 3.33 -1.05 -17.78
N ARG A 210 3.30 -1.26 -16.46
CA ARG A 210 3.23 -2.57 -15.81
C ARG A 210 2.05 -3.37 -16.34
N VAL A 211 0.86 -2.78 -16.34
CA VAL A 211 -0.35 -3.41 -16.89
C VAL A 211 -0.28 -3.58 -18.41
N ALA A 212 0.17 -2.56 -19.15
CA ALA A 212 0.10 -2.57 -20.61
C ALA A 212 1.19 -3.42 -21.29
N LEU A 213 2.35 -3.59 -20.64
CA LEU A 213 3.56 -4.19 -21.23
C LEU A 213 4.12 -5.37 -20.43
N GLY A 214 3.58 -5.67 -19.25
CA GLY A 214 4.16 -6.63 -18.29
C GLY A 214 5.24 -6.00 -17.41
N GLU A 215 5.92 -6.84 -16.61
CA GLU A 215 6.93 -6.45 -15.61
C GLU A 215 7.81 -5.26 -16.02
N THR A 216 7.87 -4.24 -15.16
CA THR A 216 8.90 -3.21 -15.22
C THR A 216 10.09 -3.70 -14.41
N ASP A 217 11.25 -3.88 -15.05
CA ASP A 217 12.48 -4.14 -14.29
C ASP A 217 12.70 -3.00 -13.29
N GLY A 218 13.33 -3.29 -12.14
CA GLY A 218 13.62 -2.31 -11.06
C GLY A 218 14.46 -1.08 -11.50
N SER A 219 14.74 -0.94 -12.80
CA SER A 219 15.38 0.20 -13.44
C SER A 219 14.68 1.52 -13.14
N VAL A 220 13.35 1.56 -13.00
CA VAL A 220 12.65 2.83 -12.76
C VAL A 220 12.94 3.36 -11.36
N ARG A 221 12.91 2.48 -10.35
CA ARG A 221 13.33 2.81 -8.98
C ARG A 221 14.78 3.32 -8.97
N ASN A 222 15.70 2.58 -9.59
CA ASN A 222 17.11 3.00 -9.67
C ASN A 222 17.29 4.35 -10.35
N THR A 223 16.49 4.64 -11.39
CA THR A 223 16.48 5.93 -12.09
C THR A 223 15.99 7.05 -11.18
N PHE A 224 14.93 6.80 -10.41
CA PHE A 224 14.41 7.74 -9.42
C PHE A 224 15.45 8.03 -8.33
N LEU A 225 16.10 7.01 -7.77
CA LEU A 225 17.15 7.17 -6.78
C LEU A 225 18.33 7.98 -7.33
N ALA A 226 18.74 7.74 -8.58
CA ALA A 226 19.77 8.55 -9.24
C ALA A 226 19.32 10.01 -9.39
N TYR A 227 18.07 10.26 -9.81
CA TYR A 227 17.51 11.61 -9.87
C TYR A 227 17.58 12.32 -8.51
N VAL A 228 17.18 11.66 -7.42
CA VAL A 228 17.24 12.22 -6.06
C VAL A 228 18.67 12.62 -5.70
N ARG A 229 19.65 11.72 -5.87
CA ARG A 229 21.07 11.99 -5.56
C ARG A 229 21.63 13.15 -6.38
N GLU A 230 21.33 13.18 -7.67
CA GLU A 230 21.97 14.11 -8.60
C GLU A 230 21.28 15.48 -8.65
N ASN A 231 19.97 15.56 -8.36
CA ASN A 231 19.16 16.76 -8.57
C ASN A 231 18.52 17.31 -7.29
N LEU A 232 18.23 16.48 -6.29
CA LEU A 232 17.54 16.94 -5.08
C LEU A 232 18.48 17.16 -3.89
N VAL A 233 19.40 16.24 -3.62
CA VAL A 233 20.25 16.32 -2.40
C VAL A 233 21.13 17.57 -2.40
N ALA A 234 21.09 18.32 -1.30
CA ALA A 234 21.90 19.51 -1.10
C ALA A 234 23.41 19.18 -1.01
N PRO A 235 24.30 20.00 -1.60
CA PRO A 235 25.73 19.77 -1.50
C PRO A 235 26.21 19.73 -0.04
N GLY A 236 26.75 18.59 0.38
CA GLY A 236 27.28 18.40 1.74
C GLY A 236 26.25 17.99 2.79
N ALA A 237 25.01 17.70 2.40
CA ALA A 237 24.07 16.99 3.26
C ALA A 237 24.53 15.54 3.46
N ASP A 238 24.49 15.05 4.71
CA ASP A 238 24.82 13.67 5.08
C ASP A 238 23.51 12.87 5.16
N VAL A 239 23.05 12.39 4.01
CA VAL A 239 21.72 11.81 3.83
C VAL A 239 21.82 10.52 3.02
N ALA A 240 21.13 9.47 3.47
CA ALA A 240 21.12 8.17 2.79
C ALA A 240 20.01 8.13 1.72
N VAL A 241 20.39 7.86 0.48
CA VAL A 241 19.43 7.71 -0.65
C VAL A 241 19.30 6.25 -1.10
N ASP A 242 20.22 5.37 -0.69
CA ASP A 242 20.10 3.93 -0.92
C ASP A 242 19.42 3.28 0.28
N LEU A 243 18.09 3.23 0.27
CA LEU A 243 17.33 2.42 1.21
C LEU A 243 17.17 1.02 0.61
N ASP A 244 17.58 -0.01 1.35
CA ASP A 244 17.25 -1.39 1.01
C ASP A 244 15.78 -1.62 1.41
N PRO A 245 14.89 -2.08 0.50
CA PRO A 245 13.46 -2.26 0.80
C PRO A 245 13.12 -3.31 1.88
N GLY A 246 14.08 -3.76 2.70
CA GLY A 246 13.86 -4.68 3.82
C GLY A 246 14.53 -4.30 5.16
N SER A 247 15.14 -3.12 5.30
CA SER A 247 15.96 -2.81 6.50
C SER A 247 15.18 -2.37 7.75
N ASP A 248 13.86 -2.28 7.71
CA ASP A 248 13.06 -1.74 8.82
C ASP A 248 12.78 -2.74 9.94
N ALA A 249 13.13 -4.02 9.77
CA ALA A 249 12.91 -5.04 10.80
C ALA A 249 13.75 -4.84 12.09
N ASP A 250 14.75 -3.94 12.07
CA ASP A 250 15.71 -3.77 13.17
C ASP A 250 15.61 -2.42 13.93
N ARG A 251 14.73 -1.48 13.55
CA ARG A 251 14.72 -0.13 14.16
C ARG A 251 13.81 0.02 15.40
N ASP A 252 13.01 -0.98 15.75
CA ASP A 252 12.05 -0.90 16.87
C ASP A 252 12.53 -1.49 18.22
N THR A 253 13.81 -1.82 18.37
CA THR A 253 14.35 -2.33 19.65
C THR A 253 15.54 -1.52 20.14
N ASP A 254 15.34 -0.25 20.49
CA ASP A 254 16.17 0.40 21.53
C ASP A 254 15.53 1.71 21.99
N GLY A 255 14.47 1.58 22.80
CA GLY A 255 13.73 2.72 23.33
C GLY A 255 13.00 2.47 24.65
N ASP A 256 13.40 1.48 25.46
CA ASP A 256 12.99 1.45 26.87
C ASP A 256 14.04 0.76 27.76
N ALA A 257 14.79 1.58 28.49
CA ALA A 257 15.15 1.31 29.88
C ALA A 257 15.85 2.53 30.48
N THR A 258 15.16 3.25 31.36
CA THR A 258 15.54 3.42 32.79
C THR A 258 14.90 4.68 33.37
N GLY A 259 14.00 4.47 34.34
CA GLY A 259 13.40 5.58 35.08
C GLY A 259 12.37 5.18 36.13
N ALA A 260 12.57 4.05 36.81
CA ALA A 260 11.75 3.67 37.95
C ALA A 260 11.90 4.70 39.08
N ALA A 261 10.81 5.38 39.44
CA ALA A 261 10.68 6.09 40.71
C ALA A 261 9.40 5.63 41.41
N ASP A 262 9.61 4.69 42.33
CA ASP A 262 8.70 4.22 43.36
C ASP A 262 8.42 5.36 44.37
N GLY A 263 7.17 5.47 44.86
CA GLY A 263 6.78 6.65 45.64
C GLY A 263 5.36 6.71 46.22
N ARG A 264 4.77 5.56 46.60
CA ARG A 264 3.86 5.36 47.75
C ARG A 264 2.91 6.51 48.18
N ALA A 265 1.64 6.40 47.79
CA ALA A 265 0.52 7.11 48.43
C ALA A 265 0.10 6.39 49.73
N ALA A 266 0.15 7.11 50.86
CA ALA A 266 -0.41 6.70 52.13
C ALA A 266 -1.72 7.44 52.40
N ALA A 267 -2.73 6.70 52.83
CA ALA A 267 -4.03 7.18 53.28
C ALA A 267 -4.02 7.61 54.77
N GLY A 268 -4.97 8.47 55.14
CA GLY A 268 -5.36 8.87 56.52
C GLY A 268 -4.87 10.27 56.88
N GLY A 269 -5.64 11.24 57.37
CA GLY A 269 -6.93 11.22 58.07
C GLY A 269 -6.77 12.00 59.39
N ASP A 270 -7.60 13.02 59.61
CA ASP A 270 -7.90 13.77 60.85
C ASP A 270 -6.76 14.47 61.64
N ASP A 271 -6.83 15.81 61.73
CA ASP A 271 -7.33 16.58 62.91
C ASP A 271 -7.52 18.07 62.52
#